data_AF-A0A920EIZ2-F1
#
_entry.id   AF-A0A920EIZ2-F1
#
_cell.length_a   1.000
_cell.length_b   1.000
_cell.length_c   1.000
_cell.angle_alpha   90.00
_cell.angle_beta   90.00
_cell.angle_gamma   90.00
#
_symmetry.space_group_name_H-M   'P 1'
#
loop_
_entity.id
_entity.type
_entity.pdbx_description
1 polymer ?
#
loop_
_entity_poly.entity_id
_entity_poly.type
_entity_poly.pdbx_seq_one_letter_code
_entity_poly.pdbx_strand_id
1 'polypeptide(L)'
;MVSENGTGKNAMIPHYRVAGKTATLHKVKAGGGYDENKYVSAFAGFSPASNPRVVTVVIIDEPSEGKYFGGLVAAPIFSKVTERALQLLRISPDKQSSSWVNHENLEEQGKSS
;
A
#
# COMPACT_ATOMS: atom_id res chain seq x y z
N MET A 1 -8.75 5.39 -3.08
CA MET A 1 -7.76 4.49 -3.70
C MET A 1 -6.38 4.82 -3.18
N VAL A 2 -5.51 3.84 -2.99
CA VAL A 2 -4.08 4.11 -2.86
C VAL A 2 -3.62 4.61 -4.23
N SER A 3 -3.25 5.89 -4.33
CA SER A 3 -2.77 6.49 -5.57
C SER A 3 -1.24 6.48 -5.62
N GLU A 4 -0.68 6.48 -6.83
CA GLU A 4 0.77 6.55 -7.04
C GLU A 4 1.40 7.84 -6.50
N ASN A 5 0.58 8.89 -6.31
CA ASN A 5 0.98 10.18 -5.75
C ASN A 5 0.67 10.33 -4.23
N GLY A 6 0.17 9.28 -3.57
CA GLY A 6 -0.19 9.30 -2.15
C GLY A 6 0.87 8.67 -1.24
N THR A 7 0.86 9.02 0.06
CA THR A 7 1.74 8.44 1.09
C THR A 7 1.55 6.93 1.31
N GLY A 8 0.52 6.35 0.69
CA GLY A 8 0.21 4.92 0.71
C GLY A 8 0.86 4.10 -0.41
N LYS A 9 1.73 4.67 -1.27
CA LYS A 9 2.36 3.95 -2.39
C LYS A 9 2.98 2.60 -1.99
N ASN A 10 3.54 2.52 -0.79
CA ASN A 10 4.14 1.30 -0.26
C ASN A 10 3.14 0.19 0.13
N ALA A 11 1.83 0.46 0.11
CA ALA A 11 0.76 -0.51 0.30
C ALA A 11 0.22 -1.09 -1.03
N MET A 12 0.81 -0.73 -2.18
CA MET A 12 0.44 -1.33 -3.46
C MET A 12 0.70 -2.84 -3.45
N ILE A 13 -0.23 -3.60 -4.02
CA ILE A 13 -0.10 -5.04 -4.24
C ILE A 13 -0.11 -5.27 -5.75
N PRO A 14 0.88 -5.97 -6.32
CA PRO A 14 0.90 -6.29 -7.74
C PRO A 14 -0.41 -6.94 -8.19
N HIS A 15 -0.96 -6.49 -9.32
CA HIS A 15 -2.19 -7.02 -9.93
C HIS A 15 -3.49 -6.89 -9.10
N TYR A 16 -3.44 -6.26 -7.92
CA TYR A 16 -4.62 -5.95 -7.12
C TYR A 16 -4.79 -4.45 -6.91
N ARG A 17 -6.03 -3.98 -6.97
CA ARG A 17 -6.40 -2.63 -6.54
C ARG A 17 -6.50 -2.61 -5.02
N VAL A 18 -5.89 -1.61 -4.40
CA VAL A 18 -5.90 -1.42 -2.95
C VAL A 18 -6.58 -0.09 -2.61
N ALA A 19 -7.47 -0.12 -1.64
CA ALA A 19 -7.97 1.08 -0.97
C ALA A 19 -7.57 1.01 0.49
N GLY A 20 -6.93 2.07 0.98
CA GLY A 20 -6.47 2.13 2.35
C GLY A 20 -5.99 3.52 2.71
N LYS A 21 -5.78 3.72 4.01
CA LYS A 21 -5.33 4.98 4.57
C LYS A 21 -4.23 4.72 5.59
N THR A 22 -3.27 5.62 5.56
CA THR A 22 -2.18 5.68 6.52
C THR A 22 -2.60 6.49 7.74
N ALA A 23 -2.19 6.08 8.92
CA ALA A 23 -2.27 6.85 10.15
C ALA A 23 -0.90 6.89 10.85
N THR A 24 -0.56 8.06 11.36
CA THR A 24 0.60 8.27 12.24
C THR A 24 0.06 8.94 13.50
N LEU A 25 0.32 8.38 14.67
CA LEU A 25 -0.13 8.93 15.95
C LEU A 25 1.08 9.19 16.83
N HIS A 26 1.16 10.36 17.46
CA HIS A 26 2.14 10.65 18.49
C HIS A 26 1.60 10.20 19.85
N LYS A 27 2.36 9.42 20.61
CA LYS A 27 1.98 9.04 21.97
C LYS A 27 2.09 10.26 22.89
N VAL A 28 1.20 10.36 23.87
CA VAL A 28 1.22 11.41 24.90
C VAL A 28 2.08 10.99 26.07
N LYS A 29 2.86 11.93 26.63
CA LYS A 29 3.66 11.71 27.85
C LYS A 29 2.73 11.63 29.06
N ALA A 30 3.14 10.89 30.09
CA ALA A 30 2.38 10.72 31.35
C ALA A 30 2.16 12.02 32.16
N GLY A 31 2.71 13.16 31.72
CA GLY A 31 2.52 14.48 32.32
C GLY A 31 1.94 15.53 31.37
N GLY A 32 1.42 15.14 30.21
CA GLY A 32 0.92 16.04 29.15
C GLY A 32 1.96 16.31 28.05
N GLY A 33 1.45 16.74 26.88
CA GLY A 33 2.27 16.94 25.68
C GLY A 33 2.59 15.64 24.92
N TYR A 34 3.09 15.78 23.69
CA TYR A 34 3.49 14.65 22.85
C TYR A 34 4.89 14.15 23.21
N ASP A 35 5.08 12.84 23.18
CA ASP A 35 6.39 12.20 23.22
C ASP A 35 6.98 12.16 21.81
N GLU A 36 7.96 13.03 21.58
CA GLU A 36 8.60 13.22 20.26
C GLU A 36 9.24 11.92 19.73
N ASN A 37 9.57 10.99 20.62
CA ASN A 37 10.24 9.73 20.28
C ASN A 37 9.30 8.51 20.28
N LYS A 38 8.03 8.67 20.67
CA LYS A 38 7.07 7.56 20.71
C LYS A 38 5.90 7.81 19.79
N TYR A 39 5.79 6.99 18.76
CA TYR A 39 4.75 7.09 17.76
C TYR A 39 4.21 5.72 17.40
N VAL A 40 2.96 5.71 16.94
CA VAL A 40 2.29 4.54 16.37
C VAL A 40 2.16 4.75 14.87
N SER A 41 2.63 3.76 14.11
CA SER A 41 2.56 3.69 12.65
C SER A 41 1.48 2.70 12.28
N ALA A 42 0.47 3.13 11.52
CA ALA A 42 -0.64 2.27 11.16
C ALA A 42 -1.07 2.41 9.70
N PHE A 43 -1.55 1.30 9.15
CA PHE A 43 -2.17 1.25 7.84
C PHE A 43 -3.40 0.35 7.90
N ALA A 44 -4.54 0.88 7.46
CA ALA A 44 -5.79 0.13 7.34
C ALA A 44 -6.25 0.16 5.88
N GLY A 45 -6.63 -1.00 5.34
CA GLY A 45 -7.10 -1.08 3.97
C GLY A 45 -7.74 -2.41 3.62
N PHE A 46 -8.20 -2.51 2.38
CA PHE A 46 -8.82 -3.71 1.83
C PHE A 46 -8.43 -3.93 0.37
N SER A 47 -8.53 -5.19 -0.05
CA SER A 47 -8.23 -5.66 -1.40
C SER A 47 -9.04 -6.92 -1.74
N PRO A 48 -9.41 -7.15 -3.02
CA PRO A 48 -9.36 -6.19 -4.14
C PRO A 48 -10.33 -5.03 -3.92
N ALA A 49 -9.96 -3.80 -4.29
CA ALA A 49 -10.78 -2.62 -3.98
C ALA A 49 -12.11 -2.58 -4.75
N SER A 50 -12.23 -3.29 -5.87
CA SER A 50 -13.46 -3.36 -6.66
C SER A 50 -14.50 -4.34 -6.13
N ASN A 51 -14.06 -5.41 -5.49
CA ASN A 51 -14.89 -6.40 -4.84
C ASN A 51 -14.15 -6.86 -3.57
N PRO A 52 -14.28 -6.14 -2.45
CA PRO A 52 -13.47 -6.37 -1.25
C PRO A 52 -13.64 -7.77 -0.68
N ARG A 53 -12.53 -8.47 -0.48
CA ARG A 53 -12.50 -9.84 0.07
C ARG A 53 -11.65 -9.97 1.33
N VAL A 54 -10.63 -9.12 1.47
CA VAL A 54 -9.70 -9.12 2.61
C VAL A 54 -9.58 -7.69 3.13
N VAL A 55 -9.79 -7.52 4.44
CA VAL A 55 -9.50 -6.29 5.18
C VAL A 55 -8.28 -6.56 6.06
N THR A 56 -7.28 -5.68 6.02
CA THR A 56 -6.06 -5.80 6.82
C THR A 56 -5.81 -4.48 7.54
N VAL A 57 -5.53 -4.58 8.85
CA VAL A 57 -5.10 -3.46 9.68
C VAL A 57 -3.74 -3.83 10.28
N VAL A 58 -2.74 -3.00 10.02
CA VAL A 58 -1.40 -3.13 10.57
C VAL A 58 -1.18 -1.97 11.53
N ILE A 59 -0.78 -2.28 12.76
CA ILE A 59 -0.42 -1.31 13.79
C ILE A 59 0.97 -1.69 14.28
N ILE A 60 1.89 -0.74 14.27
CA ILE A 60 3.23 -0.89 14.79
C ILE A 60 3.41 0.12 15.89
N ASP A 61 3.61 -0.39 17.10
CA ASP A 61 3.86 0.42 18.27
C ASP A 61 5.36 0.68 18.45
N GLU A 62 5.73 1.94 18.67
CA GLU A 62 7.10 2.41 18.91
C GLU A 62 8.15 1.78 17.95
N PRO A 63 8.02 1.94 16.62
CA PRO A 63 9.00 1.38 15.69
C PRO A 63 10.38 2.03 15.90
N SER A 64 11.40 1.20 16.07
CA SER A 64 12.78 1.62 16.34
C SER A 64 13.51 2.14 15.09
N GLU A 65 14.42 3.08 15.32
CA GLU A 65 15.41 3.69 14.40
C GLU A 65 14.89 4.26 13.06
N GLY A 66 14.60 5.57 13.05
CA GLY A 66 14.83 6.43 11.89
C GLY A 66 13.72 6.55 10.83
N LYS A 67 12.63 5.78 10.91
CA LYS A 67 11.51 5.86 9.94
C LYS A 67 10.23 6.45 10.57
N TYR A 68 10.23 7.77 10.70
CA TYR A 68 9.22 8.57 11.40
C TYR A 68 7.84 8.75 10.72
N PHE A 69 7.60 8.11 9.57
CA PHE A 69 6.33 8.27 8.84
C PHE A 69 5.50 7.00 8.87
N GLY A 70 4.26 7.08 9.38
CA GLY A 70 3.33 5.96 9.57
C GLY A 70 3.02 5.14 8.31
N GLY A 71 3.33 5.67 7.13
CA GLY A 71 3.19 4.97 5.84
C GLY A 71 4.44 4.26 5.37
N LEU A 72 5.61 4.55 5.92
CA LEU A 72 6.86 3.93 5.50
C LEU A 72 7.02 2.52 6.08
N VAL A 73 6.47 2.24 7.27
CA VAL A 73 6.67 0.96 7.96
C VAL A 73 5.43 0.06 7.89
N ALA A 74 4.24 0.59 8.20
CA ALA A 74 3.02 -0.23 8.20
C ALA A 74 2.54 -0.61 6.79
N ALA A 75 2.70 0.27 5.79
CA ALA A 75 2.20 0.02 4.44
C ALA A 75 2.92 -1.14 3.69
N PRO A 76 4.26 -1.28 3.74
CA PRO A 76 4.93 -2.47 3.17
C PRO A 76 4.51 -3.78 3.82
N ILE A 77 4.26 -3.77 5.14
CA ILE A 77 3.80 -4.96 5.86
C ILE A 77 2.37 -5.31 5.42
N PHE A 78 1.48 -4.31 5.34
CA PHE A 78 0.14 -4.48 4.80
C PHE A 78 0.17 -5.13 3.42
N SER A 79 1.02 -4.64 2.51
CA SER A 79 1.14 -5.16 1.14
C SER A 79 1.49 -6.64 1.15
N LYS A 80 2.59 -7.02 1.83
CA LYS A 80 3.06 -8.42 1.89
C LYS A 80 2.05 -9.37 2.52
N VAL A 81 1.46 -9.00 3.66
CA VAL A 81 0.51 -9.85 4.37
C VAL A 81 -0.76 -10.04 3.55
N THR A 82 -1.29 -8.95 2.98
CA THR A 82 -2.53 -8.98 2.21
C THR A 82 -2.33 -9.72 0.89
N GLU A 83 -1.20 -9.55 0.21
CA GLU A 83 -0.85 -10.32 -0.99
C GLU A 83 -0.87 -11.83 -0.74
N ARG A 84 -0.20 -12.27 0.34
CA ARG A 84 -0.19 -13.69 0.72
C ARG A 84 -1.57 -14.21 1.06
N ALA A 85 -2.39 -13.43 1.78
CA ALA A 85 -3.76 -13.80 2.10
C ALA A 85 -4.60 -13.98 0.82
N LEU A 86 -4.51 -13.04 -0.13
CA LEU A 86 -5.23 -13.12 -1.42
C LEU A 86 -4.83 -14.37 -2.22
N GLN A 87 -3.53 -14.69 -2.26
CA GLN A 87 -3.01 -15.89 -2.92
C GLN A 87 -3.52 -17.18 -2.26
N LEU A 88 -3.45 -17.28 -0.92
CA LEU A 88 -3.92 -18.44 -0.16
C LEU A 88 -5.42 -18.67 -0.34
N LEU A 89 -6.20 -17.59 -0.40
CA LEU A 89 -7.65 -17.62 -0.60
C LEU A 89 -8.06 -17.77 -2.08
N ARG A 90 -7.11 -17.86 -3.01
CA ARG A 90 -7.34 -17.98 -4.46
C ARG A 90 -8.24 -16.88 -5.01
N ILE A 91 -8.10 -15.67 -4.50
CA ILE A 91 -8.87 -14.52 -4.99
C ILE A 91 -8.28 -14.08 -6.33
N SER A 92 -9.11 -13.75 -7.32
CA SER A 92 -8.63 -13.34 -8.64
C SER A 92 -8.10 -11.90 -8.62
N PRO A 93 -7.00 -11.60 -9.33
CA PRO A 93 -6.52 -10.23 -9.54
C PRO A 93 -7.54 -9.35 -10.26
N ASP A 94 -7.59 -8.06 -9.92
CA ASP A 94 -8.54 -7.08 -10.48
C ASP A 94 -7.88 -5.85 -11.11
N LYS A 95 -6.54 -5.87 -11.25
CA LYS A 95 -5.73 -4.87 -11.95
C LYS A 95 -4.91 -5.55 -13.04
N GLN A 96 -5.09 -5.13 -14.29
CA GLN A 96 -4.27 -5.62 -15.41
C GLN A 96 -2.83 -5.07 -15.31
N SER A 97 -1.82 -5.86 -15.66
CA SER A 97 -0.46 -5.33 -15.85
C SER A 97 -0.32 -4.72 -17.24
N SER A 98 -0.04 -3.43 -17.31
CA SER A 98 0.22 -2.69 -18.54
C SER A 98 1.62 -2.99 -19.09
N SER A 99 1.90 -4.26 -19.44
CA SER A 99 3.17 -4.65 -20.08
C SER A 99 3.03 -4.99 -21.57
N TRP A 100 1.80 -4.98 -22.11
CA TRP A 100 1.52 -5.41 -23.50
C TRP A 100 1.17 -4.27 -24.48
N VAL A 101 1.06 -3.02 -24.02
CA VAL A 101 0.56 -1.91 -24.86
C VAL A 101 1.69 -1.18 -25.62
N ASN A 102 2.97 -1.49 -25.38
CA ASN A 102 4.09 -0.74 -25.96
C ASN A 102 4.76 -1.41 -27.18
N HIS A 103 4.35 -2.62 -27.59
CA HIS A 103 4.99 -3.32 -28.72
C HIS A 103 4.23 -3.18 -30.06
N GLU A 104 2.93 -2.85 -30.05
CA GLU A 104 2.14 -2.71 -31.29
C GLU A 104 2.30 -1.34 -31.98
N ASN A 105 2.81 -0.31 -31.29
CA ASN A 105 2.92 1.04 -31.85
C ASN A 105 4.23 1.32 -32.63
N LEU A 106 5.12 0.34 -32.77
CA LEU A 106 6.42 0.53 -33.42
C LEU A 106 6.48 0.00 -34.87
N GLU A 107 5.51 -0.81 -35.30
CA GLU A 107 5.52 -1.40 -36.66
C GLU A 107 4.74 -0.57 -37.69
N GLU A 108 3.79 0.27 -37.28
CA GLU A 108 3.01 1.10 -38.21
C GLU A 108 3.70 2.43 -38.61
N GLN A 109 4.71 2.89 -37.85
CA GLN A 109 5.40 4.15 -38.13
C GLN A 109 6.58 4.02 -39.11
N GLY A 110 6.87 2.82 -39.61
CA GLY A 110 8.00 2.56 -40.52
C GLY A 110 7.65 2.42 -42.01
N LYS A 111 6.38 2.60 -42.43
CA LYS A 111 5.94 2.33 -43.81
C LYS A 111 5.39 3.53 -44.61
N SER A 112 5.60 4.75 -44.13
CA SER A 112 5.28 5.97 -44.89
C SER A 112 6.46 6.93 -44.89
N SER A 113 7.53 6.56 -45.59
CA SER A 113 8.60 7.49 -46.03
C SER A 113 9.25 6.92 -47.27
#